data_AF-A0A356T1X9-F1
#
_entry.id   AF-A0A356T1X9-F1
#
_cell.length_a   1.000
_cell.length_b   1.000
_cell.length_c   1.000
_cell.angle_alpha   90.00
_cell.angle_beta   90.00
_cell.angle_gamma   90.00
#
_symmetry.space_group_name_H-M   'P 1'
#
loop_
_entity.id
_entity.type
_entity.pdbx_description
1 polymer ?
#
loop_
_entity_poly.entity_id
_entity_poly.type
_entity_poly.pdbx_seq_one_letter_code
_entity_poly.pdbx_strand_id
1 'polypeptide(L)'
;MNPSWTDEAATASTRYTRSGPAEIVAVLSRQRVKLTFGDSEPREASLGLPDYAPSVGDRVLAFGDSQGSLWIVGLLAPSMTASLLEDAEREAAPTRVRDKRGRLLFEYDPETDRAVLHQTDGDLELRVEAGALRVHTRDGVEVDTDAAFRVRAGRELDLTARKDDGPASRLRMQPGELSIASAVVTAAATQLEVLAERASVQAQRVQTHVERARHVAKTVELRAGRIVEHAVDVYREAEGLSQTRAGRLKLVAKRAAQLVGENTLIKARDRMKVKGERIHLA
;
A
#
# COMPACT_ATOMS: atom_id res chain seq x y z
N MET A 1 42.39 -9.42 94.49
CA MET A 1 41.14 -8.80 94.98
C MET A 1 40.47 -8.11 93.80
N ASN A 2 39.33 -8.63 93.38
CA ASN A 2 38.45 -8.08 92.35
C ASN A 2 37.71 -6.86 92.89
N PRO A 3 37.59 -5.74 92.13
CA PRO A 3 36.44 -4.89 92.22
C PRO A 3 35.37 -5.35 91.22
N SER A 4 34.19 -5.53 91.78
CA SER A 4 32.92 -5.93 91.22
C SER A 4 32.40 -5.00 90.12
N TRP A 5 31.79 -5.65 89.12
CA TRP A 5 30.65 -5.14 88.37
C TRP A 5 29.63 -4.41 89.27
N THR A 6 29.32 -3.17 88.91
CA THR A 6 28.06 -2.44 89.18
C THR A 6 27.78 -1.74 87.84
N ASP A 7 26.92 -2.26 86.97
CA ASP A 7 25.46 -2.28 87.02
C ASP A 7 24.85 -0.87 87.16
N GLU A 8 25.25 0.06 86.28
CA GLU A 8 24.53 1.33 86.06
C GLU A 8 24.97 2.02 84.74
N ALA A 9 24.53 1.52 83.59
CA ALA A 9 24.40 2.29 82.33
C ALA A 9 23.62 1.53 81.23
N ALA A 10 22.62 0.74 81.60
CA ALA A 10 21.75 0.05 80.65
C ALA A 10 20.45 0.84 80.41
N THR A 11 20.55 2.02 79.79
CA THR A 11 19.40 2.67 79.09
C THR A 11 19.85 3.70 78.04
N ALA A 12 20.92 3.44 77.30
CA ALA A 12 21.07 4.09 76.01
C ALA A 12 20.27 3.26 75.01
N SER A 13 19.00 3.62 74.77
CA SER A 13 18.27 3.10 73.62
C SER A 13 19.07 3.50 72.38
N THR A 14 19.89 2.59 71.86
CA THR A 14 20.63 2.78 70.62
C THR A 14 19.56 3.02 69.57
N ARG A 15 19.30 4.29 69.24
CA ARG A 15 18.43 4.68 68.13
C ARG A 15 19.16 4.24 66.88
N TYR A 16 19.04 2.96 66.54
CA TYR A 16 19.61 2.43 65.32
C TYR A 16 19.00 3.23 64.18
N THR A 17 19.85 4.02 63.55
CA THR A 17 19.58 4.71 62.32
C THR A 17 19.21 3.67 61.27
N ARG A 18 17.90 3.45 61.06
CA ARG A 18 17.43 2.47 60.10
C ARG A 18 17.65 3.01 58.70
N SER A 19 18.56 2.35 57.98
CA SER A 19 18.79 2.53 56.56
C SER A 19 18.47 1.20 55.87
N GLY A 20 17.87 1.27 54.68
CA GLY A 20 17.48 0.10 53.92
C GLY A 20 16.23 0.30 53.05
N PRO A 21 15.71 -0.79 52.46
CA PRO A 21 14.47 -0.76 51.70
C PRO A 21 13.30 -0.32 52.58
N ALA A 22 12.52 0.63 52.09
CA ALA A 22 11.32 1.14 52.71
C ALA A 22 10.19 1.26 51.68
N GLU A 23 8.97 1.38 52.15
CA GLU A 23 7.80 1.61 51.31
C GLU A 23 7.15 2.94 51.67
N ILE A 24 6.81 3.75 50.67
CA ILE A 24 6.09 5.01 50.88
C ILE A 24 4.64 4.69 51.26
N VAL A 25 4.20 5.10 52.44
CA VAL A 25 2.82 4.87 52.91
C VAL A 25 1.95 6.11 52.84
N ALA A 26 2.55 7.31 52.74
CA ALA A 26 1.81 8.56 52.51
C ALA A 26 2.71 9.62 51.86
N VAL A 27 2.16 10.42 50.96
CA VAL A 27 2.84 11.59 50.37
C VAL A 27 2.33 12.84 51.08
N LEU A 28 3.20 13.53 51.82
CA LEU A 28 2.84 14.73 52.59
C LEU A 28 2.99 16.00 51.74
N SER A 29 4.01 16.03 50.89
CA SER A 29 4.27 17.10 49.93
C SER A 29 5.18 16.58 48.80
N ARG A 30 5.52 17.43 47.83
CA ARG A 30 6.47 17.09 46.75
C ARG A 30 7.86 16.67 47.25
N GLN A 31 8.25 17.04 48.46
CA GLN A 31 9.58 16.76 49.01
C GLN A 31 9.54 15.98 50.33
N ARG A 32 8.35 15.65 50.86
CA ARG A 32 8.21 14.94 52.14
C ARG A 32 7.19 13.82 52.02
N VAL A 33 7.56 12.65 52.53
CA VAL A 33 6.72 11.45 52.54
C VAL A 33 6.78 10.78 53.92
N LYS A 34 5.82 9.90 54.20
CA LYS A 34 5.95 8.91 55.27
C LYS A 34 6.31 7.58 54.63
N LEU A 35 7.32 6.92 55.20
CA LEU A 35 7.75 5.60 54.79
C LEU A 35 7.76 4.62 55.95
N THR A 36 7.64 3.33 55.64
CA THR A 36 7.77 2.24 56.61
C THR A 36 8.89 1.28 56.21
N PHE A 37 9.56 0.72 57.22
CA PHE A 37 10.52 -0.37 57.08
C PHE A 37 9.86 -1.67 57.53
N GLY A 38 9.09 -2.32 56.65
CA GLY A 38 8.26 -3.48 57.00
C GLY A 38 7.13 -3.11 57.97
N ASP A 39 6.97 -3.87 59.05
CA ASP A 39 5.89 -3.66 60.04
C ASP A 39 6.19 -2.57 61.08
N SER A 40 7.07 -1.63 60.75
CA SER A 40 7.46 -0.57 61.68
C SER A 40 6.50 0.61 61.63
N GLU A 41 6.49 1.43 62.67
CA GLU A 41 5.72 2.68 62.61
C GLU A 41 6.21 3.58 61.46
N PRO A 42 5.29 4.17 60.67
CA PRO A 42 5.65 5.10 59.61
C PRO A 42 6.43 6.30 60.13
N ARG A 43 7.53 6.65 59.45
CA ARG A 43 8.37 7.81 59.78
C ARG A 43 8.45 8.77 58.60
N GLU A 44 8.57 10.06 58.90
CA GLU A 44 8.73 11.09 57.88
C GLU A 44 10.14 11.03 57.27
N ALA A 45 10.20 11.16 55.95
CA ALA A 45 11.43 11.21 55.18
C ALA A 45 11.37 12.33 54.13
N SER A 46 12.54 12.89 53.84
CA SER A 46 12.72 13.91 52.81
C SER A 46 13.23 13.29 51.51
N LEU A 47 12.88 13.90 50.38
CA LEU A 47 13.31 13.42 49.07
C LEU A 47 14.70 13.95 48.70
N GLY A 48 15.64 13.03 48.44
CA GLY A 48 16.99 13.35 47.94
C GLY A 48 17.18 13.10 46.43
N LEU A 49 16.13 12.68 45.72
CA LEU A 49 16.16 12.40 44.29
C LEU A 49 15.64 13.59 43.48
N PRO A 50 16.43 14.15 42.55
CA PRO A 50 15.94 15.16 41.62
C PRO A 50 14.90 14.54 40.66
N ASP A 51 13.87 15.32 40.33
CA ASP A 51 12.81 15.00 39.35
C ASP A 51 11.96 13.73 39.60
N TYR A 52 12.12 13.09 40.77
CA TYR A 52 11.26 11.98 41.18
C TYR A 52 9.97 12.48 41.85
N ALA A 53 8.82 12.02 41.37
CA ALA A 53 7.52 12.28 41.96
C ALA A 53 7.07 11.07 42.80
N PRO A 54 7.10 11.13 44.15
CA PRO A 54 6.80 9.98 44.99
C PRO A 54 5.31 9.60 44.93
N SER A 55 5.04 8.30 44.92
CA SER A 55 3.69 7.72 45.00
C SER A 55 3.58 6.76 46.20
N VAL A 56 2.37 6.61 46.74
CA VAL A 56 2.11 5.62 47.81
C VAL A 56 2.30 4.21 47.24
N GLY A 57 3.00 3.36 48.00
CA GLY A 57 3.39 2.00 47.65
C GLY A 57 4.77 1.89 46.99
N ASP A 58 5.44 3.01 46.69
CA ASP A 58 6.75 2.95 46.04
C ASP A 58 7.76 2.31 46.99
N ARG A 59 8.48 1.30 46.52
CA ARG A 59 9.61 0.72 47.24
C ARG A 59 10.84 1.56 46.95
N VAL A 60 11.37 2.18 48.00
CA VAL A 60 12.49 3.11 47.93
C VAL A 60 13.64 2.63 48.80
N LEU A 61 14.84 3.13 48.51
CA LEU A 61 15.98 3.02 49.38
C LEU A 61 16.04 4.27 50.26
N ALA A 62 15.88 4.08 51.56
CA ALA A 62 15.93 5.14 52.55
C ALA A 62 17.22 5.05 53.37
N PHE A 63 17.81 6.19 53.65
CA PHE A 63 19.00 6.32 54.48
C PHE A 63 18.70 7.24 55.67
N GLY A 64 18.97 6.75 56.88
CA GLY A 64 18.91 7.58 58.08
C GLY A 64 20.27 8.19 58.42
N ASP A 65 20.27 9.36 59.06
CA ASP A 65 21.46 9.96 59.66
C ASP A 65 21.57 9.71 61.18
N SER A 66 22.70 10.09 61.79
CA SER A 66 22.92 9.96 63.23
C SER A 66 22.02 10.86 64.09
N GLN A 67 21.36 11.84 63.48
CA GLN A 67 20.39 12.73 64.14
C GLN A 67 18.95 12.18 64.07
N GLY A 68 18.74 11.10 63.31
CA GLY A 68 17.46 10.41 63.18
C GLY A 68 16.59 10.90 62.02
N SER A 69 17.10 11.76 61.14
CA SER A 69 16.44 12.19 59.90
C SER A 69 16.50 11.06 58.87
N LEU A 70 15.51 10.98 57.97
CA LEU A 70 15.43 9.98 56.91
C LEU A 70 15.39 10.66 55.54
N TRP A 71 16.14 10.10 54.59
CA TRP A 71 16.24 10.59 53.22
C TRP A 71 16.00 9.45 52.23
N ILE A 72 15.20 9.70 51.20
CA ILE A 72 15.08 8.79 50.06
C ILE A 72 16.23 9.08 49.11
N VAL A 73 17.07 8.07 48.88
CA VAL A 73 18.28 8.15 48.05
C VAL A 73 18.20 7.31 46.78
N GLY A 74 17.15 6.50 46.62
CA GLY A 74 16.95 5.67 45.44
C GLY A 74 15.53 5.13 45.35
N LEU A 75 15.05 4.89 44.12
CA LEU A 75 13.84 4.13 43.84
C LEU A 75 14.26 2.67 43.59
N LEU A 76 13.71 1.72 44.34
CA LEU A 76 13.96 0.29 44.13
C LEU A 76 12.93 -0.32 43.18
N ALA A 77 11.65 0.01 43.38
CA ALA A 77 10.56 -0.36 42.48
C ALA A 77 9.40 0.63 42.65
N PRO A 78 8.81 1.15 41.57
CA PRO A 78 7.56 1.91 41.68
C PRO A 78 6.44 1.00 42.20
N SER A 79 5.48 1.58 42.91
CA SER A 79 4.28 0.88 43.38
C SER A 79 3.56 0.27 42.17
N MET A 80 3.32 -1.04 42.22
CA MET A 80 2.41 -1.70 41.28
C MET A 80 0.98 -1.78 41.86
N THR A 81 0.78 -1.23 43.07
CA THR A 81 -0.32 -1.60 43.97
C THR A 81 -1.45 -0.58 44.08
N ALA A 82 -1.64 0.25 43.04
CA ALA A 82 -2.94 0.85 42.74
C ALA A 82 -3.44 0.45 41.34
N SER A 83 -2.64 -0.32 40.57
CA SER A 83 -2.96 -0.66 39.20
C SER A 83 -3.71 -1.99 39.12
N LEU A 84 -3.28 -3.08 39.75
CA LEU A 84 -3.77 -4.42 39.35
C LEU A 84 -5.22 -4.79 39.68
N LEU A 85 -5.84 -4.22 40.74
CA LEU A 85 -7.26 -4.46 41.05
C LEU A 85 -8.20 -3.45 40.36
N GLU A 86 -7.74 -2.21 40.14
CA GLU A 86 -8.43 -1.26 39.25
C GLU A 86 -8.24 -1.61 37.76
N ASP A 87 -7.15 -2.30 37.41
CA ASP A 87 -6.83 -2.80 36.07
C ASP A 87 -7.60 -4.09 35.75
N ALA A 88 -7.93 -4.89 36.76
CA ALA A 88 -8.83 -6.05 36.60
C ALA A 88 -10.30 -5.64 36.40
N GLU A 89 -10.74 -4.49 36.93
CA GLU A 89 -12.05 -3.89 36.57
C GLU A 89 -11.96 -3.02 35.30
N ARG A 90 -10.78 -2.47 34.96
CA ARG A 90 -10.48 -1.83 33.66
C ARG A 90 -10.22 -2.81 32.52
N GLU A 91 -10.10 -4.11 32.77
CA GLU A 91 -9.90 -5.13 31.72
C GLU A 91 -11.07 -5.12 30.71
N ALA A 92 -12.24 -4.57 31.10
CA ALA A 92 -13.38 -4.32 30.23
C ALA A 92 -13.53 -2.86 29.78
N ALA A 93 -12.72 -1.92 30.28
CA ALA A 93 -12.85 -0.51 29.95
C ALA A 93 -11.98 -0.14 28.74
N PRO A 94 -12.53 0.58 27.74
CA PRO A 94 -11.77 0.93 26.55
C PRO A 94 -10.55 1.79 26.90
N THR A 95 -9.38 1.37 26.43
CA THR A 95 -8.14 2.15 26.58
C THR A 95 -8.20 3.33 25.64
N ARG A 96 -8.20 4.56 26.16
CA ARG A 96 -8.34 5.79 25.37
C ARG A 96 -7.14 6.72 25.56
N VAL A 97 -6.50 7.09 24.46
CA VAL A 97 -5.45 8.12 24.43
C VAL A 97 -6.05 9.40 23.89
N ARG A 98 -5.90 10.50 24.64
CA ARG A 98 -6.38 11.82 24.24
C ARG A 98 -5.22 12.81 24.13
N ASP A 99 -5.38 13.79 23.26
CA ASP A 99 -4.46 14.92 23.18
C ASP A 99 -4.69 15.92 24.34
N LYS A 100 -3.83 16.94 24.43
CA LYS A 100 -3.93 18.02 25.44
C LYS A 100 -5.21 18.85 25.38
N ARG A 101 -6.00 18.74 24.29
CA ARG A 101 -7.29 19.41 24.10
C ARG A 101 -8.46 18.47 24.40
N GLY A 102 -8.18 17.24 24.85
CA GLY A 102 -9.18 16.22 25.15
C GLY A 102 -9.71 15.47 23.92
N ARG A 103 -9.15 15.70 22.72
CA ARG A 103 -9.56 14.98 21.50
C ARG A 103 -9.03 13.56 21.55
N LEU A 104 -9.85 12.60 21.13
CA LEU A 104 -9.48 11.18 21.10
C LEU A 104 -8.49 10.94 19.94
N LEU A 105 -7.35 10.31 20.23
CA LEU A 105 -6.32 9.95 19.26
C LEU A 105 -6.29 8.45 19.00
N PHE A 106 -6.52 7.65 20.04
CA PHE A 106 -6.56 6.19 19.94
C PHE A 106 -7.59 5.66 20.92
N GLU A 107 -8.32 4.63 20.49
CA GLU A 107 -9.10 3.80 21.39
C GLU A 107 -8.92 2.32 21.07
N TYR A 108 -8.88 1.51 22.12
CA TYR A 108 -9.02 0.06 22.03
C TYR A 108 -10.23 -0.36 22.86
N ASP A 109 -11.16 -1.07 22.24
CA ASP A 109 -12.36 -1.62 22.86
C ASP A 109 -12.19 -3.15 23.04
N PRO A 110 -12.06 -3.64 24.28
CA PRO A 110 -11.86 -5.06 24.55
C PRO A 110 -13.11 -5.91 24.31
N GLU A 111 -14.32 -5.33 24.33
CA GLU A 111 -15.56 -6.08 24.05
C GLU A 111 -15.66 -6.50 22.58
N THR A 112 -15.17 -5.63 21.69
CA THR A 112 -15.18 -5.85 20.24
C THR A 112 -13.82 -6.23 19.66
N ASP A 113 -12.78 -6.29 20.50
CA ASP A 113 -11.36 -6.44 20.13
C ASP A 113 -10.92 -5.48 19.01
N ARG A 114 -11.38 -4.23 19.10
CA ARG A 114 -11.23 -3.23 18.05
C ARG A 114 -10.31 -2.10 18.49
N ALA A 115 -9.26 -1.84 17.73
CA ALA A 115 -8.44 -0.65 17.85
C ALA A 115 -8.78 0.38 16.75
N VAL A 116 -8.92 1.65 17.12
CA VAL A 116 -9.16 2.76 16.19
C VAL A 116 -8.18 3.88 16.48
N LEU A 117 -7.49 4.32 15.45
CA LEU A 117 -6.69 5.55 15.46
C LEU A 117 -7.53 6.68 14.85
N HIS A 118 -7.69 7.76 15.60
CA HIS A 118 -8.52 8.90 15.24
C HIS A 118 -7.63 10.10 14.88
N GLN A 119 -7.90 10.71 13.73
CA GLN A 119 -7.32 12.00 13.34
C GLN A 119 -8.40 12.87 12.71
N THR A 120 -9.01 13.75 13.51
CA THR A 120 -10.10 14.62 13.06
C THR A 120 -9.62 15.88 12.35
N ASP A 121 -8.46 16.41 12.72
CA ASP A 121 -7.89 17.62 12.12
C ASP A 121 -6.41 17.42 11.81
N GLY A 122 -6.01 17.72 10.57
CA GLY A 122 -4.64 17.62 10.10
C GLY A 122 -4.27 16.22 9.57
N ASP A 123 -2.98 15.98 9.39
CA ASP A 123 -2.47 14.78 8.72
C ASP A 123 -2.08 13.69 9.73
N LEU A 124 -2.25 12.43 9.34
CA LEU A 124 -1.69 11.27 10.03
C LEU A 124 -0.48 10.77 9.24
N GLU A 125 0.71 10.79 9.86
CA GLU A 125 1.94 10.25 9.27
C GLU A 125 2.43 9.02 10.03
N LEU A 126 2.61 7.90 9.31
CA LEU A 126 3.32 6.72 9.80
C LEU A 126 4.73 6.71 9.19
N ARG A 127 5.73 7.04 10.00
CA ARG A 127 7.12 7.18 9.54
C ARG A 127 8.03 6.15 10.19
N VAL A 128 8.88 5.52 9.37
CA VAL A 128 9.92 4.59 9.81
C VAL A 128 11.26 5.10 9.30
N GLU A 129 12.06 5.72 10.18
CA GLU A 129 13.35 6.35 9.83
C GLU A 129 14.42 5.29 9.47
N ALA A 130 14.38 4.15 10.15
CA ALA A 130 15.24 3.01 9.87
C ALA A 130 14.42 1.72 9.98
N GLY A 131 14.55 0.83 8.97
CA GLY A 131 13.84 -0.45 8.93
C GLY A 131 12.69 -0.47 7.94
N ALA A 132 11.63 -1.24 8.26
CA ALA A 132 10.49 -1.45 7.38
C ALA A 132 9.17 -1.38 8.16
N LEU A 133 8.16 -0.72 7.58
CA LEU A 133 6.78 -0.84 8.00
C LEU A 133 6.18 -2.10 7.36
N ARG A 134 5.60 -3.00 8.17
CA ARG A 134 4.89 -4.19 7.69
C ARG A 134 3.46 -4.15 8.20
N VAL A 135 2.51 -4.37 7.31
CA VAL A 135 1.09 -4.49 7.63
C VAL A 135 0.66 -5.91 7.27
N HIS A 136 0.21 -6.66 8.27
CA HIS A 136 -0.27 -8.04 8.10
C HIS A 136 -1.74 -8.10 8.50
N THR A 137 -2.57 -8.61 7.60
CA THR A 137 -4.02 -8.72 7.81
C THR A 137 -4.49 -10.09 7.37
N ARG A 138 -5.43 -10.68 8.11
CA ARG A 138 -6.08 -11.94 7.72
C ARG A 138 -7.17 -11.71 6.68
N ASP A 139 -8.07 -10.76 6.93
CA ASP A 139 -9.32 -10.63 6.17
C ASP A 139 -9.23 -9.58 5.06
N GLY A 140 -8.36 -8.57 5.22
CA GLY A 140 -8.04 -7.63 4.15
C GLY A 140 -7.57 -6.27 4.66
N VAL A 141 -7.30 -5.38 3.71
CA VAL A 141 -7.05 -3.95 3.91
C VAL A 141 -8.01 -3.21 3.00
N GLU A 142 -8.83 -2.33 3.58
CA GLU A 142 -9.72 -1.43 2.86
C GLU A 142 -9.22 0.00 3.01
N VAL A 143 -9.19 0.75 1.90
CA VAL A 143 -8.84 2.16 1.87
C VAL A 143 -9.96 2.89 1.15
N ASP A 144 -10.68 3.71 1.90
CA ASP A 144 -11.72 4.59 1.38
C ASP A 144 -11.25 6.04 1.44
N THR A 145 -11.48 6.79 0.37
CA THR A 145 -11.09 8.20 0.28
C THR A 145 -12.00 8.95 -0.68
N ASP A 146 -12.47 10.12 -0.25
CA ASP A 146 -13.23 11.05 -1.09
C ASP A 146 -12.35 11.78 -2.11
N ALA A 147 -11.03 11.62 -2.03
CA ALA A 147 -10.05 12.33 -2.84
C ALA A 147 -9.14 11.36 -3.60
N ALA A 148 -7.84 11.65 -3.65
CA ALA A 148 -6.88 10.85 -4.41
C ALA A 148 -6.12 9.87 -3.50
N PHE A 149 -6.19 8.58 -3.83
CA PHE A 149 -5.26 7.58 -3.31
C PHE A 149 -3.99 7.56 -4.17
N ARG A 150 -2.81 7.74 -3.56
CA ARG A 150 -1.52 7.71 -4.28
C ARG A 150 -0.52 6.80 -3.57
N VAL A 151 0.02 5.84 -4.31
CA VAL A 151 1.16 5.01 -3.89
C VAL A 151 2.38 5.48 -4.67
N ARG A 152 3.48 5.77 -3.98
CA ARG A 152 4.76 6.17 -4.59
C ARG A 152 5.87 5.28 -4.07
N ALA A 153 6.70 4.82 -4.98
CA ALA A 153 7.91 4.07 -4.65
C ALA A 153 9.10 4.69 -5.38
N GLY A 154 10.26 4.78 -4.70
CA GLY A 154 11.47 5.33 -5.29
C GLY A 154 12.20 4.37 -6.23
N ARG A 155 11.97 3.05 -6.11
CA ARG A 155 12.65 2.02 -6.89
C ARG A 155 11.67 1.04 -7.53
N GLU A 156 10.79 0.47 -6.71
CA GLU A 156 9.94 -0.64 -7.13
C GLU A 156 8.63 -0.62 -6.34
N LEU A 157 7.53 -0.89 -7.05
CA LEU A 157 6.23 -1.21 -6.48
C LEU A 157 5.81 -2.57 -7.03
N ASP A 158 5.80 -3.59 -6.17
CA ASP A 158 5.36 -4.94 -6.52
C ASP A 158 3.95 -5.19 -5.95
N LEU A 159 3.04 -5.62 -6.81
CA LEU A 159 1.67 -6.01 -6.49
C LEU A 159 1.48 -7.48 -6.85
N THR A 160 1.92 -8.35 -5.96
CA THR A 160 1.80 -9.79 -6.16
C THR A 160 0.57 -10.33 -5.44
N ALA A 161 -0.27 -11.06 -6.18
CA ALA A 161 -1.34 -11.84 -5.59
C ALA A 161 -0.95 -13.32 -5.62
N ARG A 162 -0.86 -13.93 -4.43
CA ARG A 162 -0.51 -15.35 -4.30
C ARG A 162 -1.75 -16.20 -4.55
N LYS A 163 -1.60 -17.24 -5.38
CA LYS A 163 -2.61 -18.26 -5.57
C LYS A 163 -2.60 -19.20 -4.37
N ASP A 164 -3.43 -18.90 -3.38
CA ASP A 164 -3.91 -19.91 -2.43
C ASP A 164 -5.22 -20.52 -2.99
N ASP A 165 -5.82 -21.52 -2.33
CA ASP A 165 -7.02 -22.26 -2.78
C ASP A 165 -8.29 -21.40 -3.00
N GLY A 166 -8.17 -20.07 -2.94
CA GLY A 166 -9.22 -19.09 -3.14
C GLY A 166 -9.44 -18.67 -4.61
N PRO A 167 -10.52 -17.91 -4.88
CA PRO A 167 -10.86 -17.42 -6.20
C PRO A 167 -9.74 -16.53 -6.77
N ALA A 168 -9.59 -16.55 -8.10
CA ALA A 168 -8.57 -15.79 -8.82
C ALA A 168 -8.51 -14.30 -8.41
N SER A 169 -7.30 -13.78 -8.30
CA SER A 169 -6.99 -12.38 -8.08
C SER A 169 -7.68 -11.51 -9.12
N ARG A 170 -8.37 -10.44 -8.69
CA ARG A 170 -9.13 -9.55 -9.57
C ARG A 170 -8.73 -8.11 -9.33
N LEU A 171 -8.36 -7.42 -10.40
CA LEU A 171 -8.26 -5.97 -10.45
C LEU A 171 -9.51 -5.46 -11.19
N ARG A 172 -10.40 -4.76 -10.48
CA ARG A 172 -11.60 -4.15 -11.07
C ARG A 172 -11.44 -2.64 -11.03
N MET A 173 -11.67 -2.00 -12.17
CA MET A 173 -11.76 -0.54 -12.25
C MET A 173 -13.20 -0.15 -12.56
N GLN A 174 -13.69 0.90 -11.88
CA GLN A 174 -14.96 1.54 -12.21
C GLN A 174 -14.81 2.40 -13.48
N PRO A 175 -15.92 2.87 -14.09
CA PRO A 175 -15.86 3.71 -15.28
C PRO A 175 -14.97 4.94 -15.08
N GLY A 176 -14.06 5.18 -16.02
CA GLY A 176 -13.06 6.22 -15.94
C GLY A 176 -11.92 5.97 -16.92
N GLU A 177 -10.72 6.43 -16.57
CA GLU A 177 -9.51 6.27 -17.37
C GLU A 177 -8.51 5.36 -16.64
N LEU A 178 -7.92 4.41 -17.37
CA LEU A 178 -6.69 3.73 -16.98
C LEU A 178 -5.59 4.23 -17.92
N SER A 179 -4.61 4.95 -17.38
CA SER A 179 -3.43 5.39 -18.12
C SER A 179 -2.19 4.69 -17.56
N ILE A 180 -1.47 3.98 -18.43
CA ILE A 180 -0.20 3.33 -18.10
C ILE A 180 0.89 4.01 -18.92
N ALA A 181 1.63 4.90 -18.30
CA ALA A 181 2.80 5.54 -18.90
C ALA A 181 4.06 4.82 -18.42
N SER A 182 4.66 4.02 -19.29
CA SER A 182 5.88 3.28 -18.97
C SER A 182 6.76 3.09 -20.20
N ALA A 183 8.06 2.87 -20.00
CA ALA A 183 8.96 2.51 -21.09
C ALA A 183 8.65 1.13 -21.67
N VAL A 184 8.17 0.20 -20.85
CA VAL A 184 7.85 -1.18 -21.23
C VAL A 184 6.62 -1.65 -20.46
N VAL A 185 5.62 -2.16 -21.18
CA VAL A 185 4.51 -2.92 -20.62
C VAL A 185 4.61 -4.35 -21.15
N THR A 186 4.66 -5.33 -20.25
CA THR A 186 4.63 -6.75 -20.59
C THR A 186 3.39 -7.38 -19.97
N ALA A 187 2.55 -8.00 -20.81
CA ALA A 187 1.40 -8.79 -20.36
C ALA A 187 1.59 -10.25 -20.81
N ALA A 188 1.71 -11.16 -19.86
CA ALA A 188 1.77 -12.59 -20.10
C ALA A 188 0.56 -13.23 -19.43
N ALA A 189 -0.28 -13.90 -20.22
CA ALA A 189 -1.48 -14.57 -19.74
C ALA A 189 -1.75 -15.83 -20.56
N THR A 190 -2.34 -16.84 -19.94
CA THR A 190 -2.86 -18.02 -20.66
C THR A 190 -3.98 -17.62 -21.63
N GLN A 191 -4.77 -16.61 -21.26
CA GLN A 191 -5.85 -16.05 -22.07
C GLN A 191 -5.94 -14.56 -21.81
N LEU A 192 -5.95 -13.76 -22.87
CA LEU A 192 -6.15 -12.32 -22.83
C LEU A 192 -7.35 -11.98 -23.71
N GLU A 193 -8.40 -11.44 -23.11
CA GLU A 193 -9.59 -10.95 -23.80
C GLU A 193 -9.68 -9.44 -23.64
N VAL A 194 -9.82 -8.73 -24.76
CA VAL A 194 -9.99 -7.28 -24.79
C VAL A 194 -11.31 -6.97 -25.47
N LEU A 195 -12.27 -6.45 -24.71
CA LEU A 195 -13.56 -5.98 -25.21
C LEU A 195 -13.53 -4.46 -25.18
N ALA A 196 -13.55 -3.84 -26.35
CA ALA A 196 -13.56 -2.39 -26.49
C ALA A 196 -14.49 -1.99 -27.63
N GLU A 197 -15.25 -0.92 -27.45
CA GLU A 197 -16.03 -0.31 -28.54
C GLU A 197 -15.10 0.26 -29.61
N ARG A 198 -13.96 0.82 -29.19
CA ARG A 198 -12.91 1.35 -30.05
C ARG A 198 -11.56 1.03 -29.44
N ALA A 199 -10.69 0.41 -30.24
CA ALA A 199 -9.30 0.18 -29.89
C ALA A 199 -8.42 0.81 -30.98
N SER A 200 -7.46 1.63 -30.58
CA SER A 200 -6.44 2.19 -31.47
C SER A 200 -5.06 1.80 -30.97
N VAL A 201 -4.25 1.20 -31.83
CA VAL A 201 -2.86 0.88 -31.54
C VAL A 201 -1.98 1.71 -32.46
N GLN A 202 -1.20 2.61 -31.90
CA GLN A 202 -0.16 3.32 -32.62
C GLN A 202 1.18 2.70 -32.24
N ALA A 203 1.79 1.98 -33.19
CA ALA A 203 3.05 1.31 -32.97
C ALA A 203 3.94 1.44 -34.21
N GLN A 204 5.24 1.59 -34.01
CA GLN A 204 6.22 1.57 -35.11
C GLN A 204 6.36 0.15 -35.70
N ARG A 205 6.21 -0.89 -34.87
CA ARG A 205 6.30 -2.29 -35.27
C ARG A 205 5.35 -3.14 -34.45
N VAL A 206 4.63 -4.03 -35.12
CA VAL A 206 3.81 -5.07 -34.50
C VAL A 206 4.34 -6.42 -34.97
N GLN A 207 4.72 -7.30 -34.04
CA GLN A 207 5.09 -8.69 -34.34
C GLN A 207 4.09 -9.61 -33.64
N THR A 208 3.52 -10.54 -34.40
CA THR A 208 2.48 -11.44 -33.91
C THR A 208 2.86 -12.86 -34.29
N HIS A 209 3.02 -13.72 -33.29
CA HIS A 209 3.22 -15.16 -33.47
C HIS A 209 1.92 -15.86 -33.10
N VAL A 210 1.21 -16.38 -34.11
CA VAL A 210 -0.08 -17.08 -33.90
C VAL A 210 0.04 -18.50 -34.44
N GLU A 211 -0.06 -19.49 -33.55
CA GLU A 211 0.03 -20.90 -33.92
C GLU A 211 -1.27 -21.42 -34.54
N ARG A 212 -2.44 -20.86 -34.17
CA ARG A 212 -3.75 -21.14 -34.79
C ARG A 212 -4.65 -19.90 -34.74
N ALA A 213 -4.94 -19.32 -35.90
CA ALA A 213 -5.94 -18.26 -36.03
C ALA A 213 -7.22 -18.82 -36.67
N ARG A 214 -8.34 -18.86 -35.95
CA ARG A 214 -9.68 -18.95 -36.56
C ARG A 214 -10.20 -17.53 -36.74
N HIS A 215 -9.89 -16.92 -37.88
CA HIS A 215 -10.40 -15.60 -38.25
C HIS A 215 -11.84 -15.70 -38.75
N VAL A 216 -12.80 -15.10 -38.04
CA VAL A 216 -14.06 -14.63 -38.64
C VAL A 216 -13.83 -13.17 -39.04
N ALA A 217 -13.24 -12.98 -40.22
CA ALA A 217 -12.93 -11.65 -40.73
C ALA A 217 -14.12 -11.10 -41.51
N LYS A 218 -14.87 -10.14 -40.93
CA LYS A 218 -15.63 -9.16 -41.70
C LYS A 218 -14.77 -7.89 -41.72
N THR A 219 -14.02 -7.73 -42.81
CA THR A 219 -13.17 -6.58 -43.16
C THR A 219 -11.88 -6.42 -42.34
N VAL A 220 -10.80 -7.06 -42.82
CA VAL A 220 -9.42 -6.68 -42.52
C VAL A 220 -8.74 -6.41 -43.86
N GLU A 221 -8.72 -5.15 -44.26
CA GLU A 221 -8.01 -4.67 -45.45
C GLU A 221 -6.60 -4.23 -45.03
N LEU A 222 -5.64 -5.15 -45.14
CA LEU A 222 -4.22 -4.84 -44.92
C LEU A 222 -3.40 -5.24 -46.14
N ARG A 223 -2.90 -4.19 -46.81
CA ARG A 223 -1.91 -4.18 -47.89
C ARG A 223 -0.65 -4.96 -47.49
N ALA A 224 -0.34 -6.06 -48.19
CA ALA A 224 0.99 -6.41 -48.70
C ALA A 224 0.99 -7.84 -49.31
N GLY A 225 1.39 -7.97 -50.59
CA GLY A 225 1.80 -9.24 -51.20
C GLY A 225 0.92 -9.79 -52.33
N ARG A 226 -0.37 -9.45 -52.37
CA ARG A 226 -1.24 -9.73 -53.52
C ARG A 226 -2.31 -8.64 -53.60
N ILE A 227 -2.06 -7.62 -54.43
CA ILE A 227 -3.00 -6.53 -54.66
C ILE A 227 -4.15 -7.09 -55.50
N VAL A 228 -5.24 -7.48 -54.84
CA VAL A 228 -6.53 -7.60 -55.51
C VAL A 228 -7.28 -6.32 -55.18
N GLU A 229 -7.27 -5.37 -56.10
CA GLU A 229 -8.14 -4.19 -56.01
C GLU A 229 -9.59 -4.63 -56.28
N HIS A 230 -10.44 -4.51 -55.28
CA HIS A 230 -11.89 -4.42 -55.47
C HIS A 230 -12.31 -2.98 -55.24
N ALA A 231 -11.97 -2.13 -56.21
CA ALA A 231 -12.50 -0.78 -56.29
C ALA A 231 -13.80 -0.82 -57.12
N VAL A 232 -14.85 -0.22 -56.57
CA VAL A 232 -16.18 -0.17 -57.20
C VAL A 232 -16.16 0.72 -58.44
N ASP A 233 -15.37 1.81 -58.41
CA ASP A 233 -15.08 2.68 -59.56
C ASP A 233 -13.60 3.09 -59.54
N VAL A 234 -12.88 2.88 -60.65
CA VAL A 234 -11.49 3.37 -60.85
C VAL A 234 -11.45 4.18 -62.13
N TYR A 235 -11.14 5.47 -61.99
CA TYR A 235 -10.82 6.34 -63.11
C TYR A 235 -9.31 6.53 -63.16
N ARG A 236 -8.70 6.30 -64.32
CA ARG A 236 -7.28 6.58 -64.55
C ARG A 236 -7.15 7.48 -65.77
N GLU A 237 -6.73 8.71 -65.52
CA GLU A 237 -6.33 9.67 -66.55
C GLU A 237 -4.80 9.67 -66.65
N ALA A 238 -4.27 9.71 -67.86
CA ALA A 238 -2.84 9.76 -68.11
C ALA A 238 -2.56 10.65 -69.31
N GLU A 239 -1.79 11.72 -69.10
CA GLU A 239 -1.30 12.58 -70.18
C GLU A 239 0.00 11.98 -70.74
N GLY A 240 0.01 11.68 -72.04
CA GLY A 240 1.16 11.08 -72.73
C GLY A 240 1.11 9.55 -72.84
N LEU A 241 1.96 8.84 -72.09
CA LEU A 241 2.16 7.39 -72.24
C LEU A 241 1.70 6.60 -71.01
N SER A 242 0.66 5.79 -71.18
CA SER A 242 0.28 4.75 -70.21
C SER A 242 0.66 3.37 -70.75
N GLN A 243 1.75 2.78 -70.23
CA GLN A 243 2.20 1.44 -70.62
C GLN A 243 2.05 0.46 -69.46
N THR A 244 1.35 -0.66 -69.69
CA THR A 244 1.25 -1.77 -68.72
C THR A 244 2.06 -2.96 -69.21
N ARG A 245 3.13 -3.32 -68.50
CA ARG A 245 3.93 -4.53 -68.76
C ARG A 245 3.44 -5.67 -67.86
N ALA A 246 2.42 -6.40 -68.30
CA ALA A 246 1.88 -7.55 -67.58
C ALA A 246 2.08 -8.84 -68.39
N GLY A 247 2.41 -9.95 -67.71
CA GLY A 247 2.53 -11.26 -68.37
C GLY A 247 1.18 -11.77 -68.89
N ARG A 248 0.10 -11.58 -68.11
CA ARG A 248 -1.28 -11.88 -68.53
C ARG A 248 -2.22 -10.79 -68.06
N LEU A 249 -2.93 -10.16 -69.00
CA LEU A 249 -4.00 -9.20 -68.71
C LEU A 249 -5.35 -9.88 -69.00
N LYS A 250 -6.30 -9.82 -68.07
CA LYS A 250 -7.69 -10.28 -68.26
C LYS A 250 -8.63 -9.12 -67.92
N LEU A 251 -9.30 -8.58 -68.93
CA LEU A 251 -10.35 -7.57 -68.77
C LEU A 251 -11.72 -8.24 -68.83
N VAL A 252 -12.57 -8.02 -67.84
CA VAL A 252 -13.94 -8.55 -67.78
C VAL A 252 -14.88 -7.39 -67.44
N ALA A 253 -15.76 -7.03 -68.36
CA ALA A 253 -16.78 -6.01 -68.15
C ALA A 253 -18.16 -6.68 -67.96
N LYS A 254 -18.94 -6.22 -66.98
CA LYS A 254 -20.30 -6.74 -66.74
C LYS A 254 -21.34 -6.26 -67.76
N ARG A 255 -21.12 -5.07 -68.36
CA ARG A 255 -22.06 -4.43 -69.30
C ARG A 255 -21.41 -4.12 -70.63
N ALA A 256 -20.48 -3.16 -70.65
CA ALA A 256 -19.79 -2.74 -71.86
C ALA A 256 -18.33 -2.41 -71.57
N ALA A 257 -17.46 -2.64 -72.55
CA ALA A 257 -16.10 -2.12 -72.59
C ALA A 257 -15.97 -1.30 -73.88
N GLN A 258 -15.59 -0.04 -73.76
CA GLN A 258 -15.41 0.86 -74.90
C GLN A 258 -13.94 1.29 -74.97
N LEU A 259 -13.35 1.17 -76.15
CA LEU A 259 -12.03 1.70 -76.47
C LEU A 259 -12.25 2.81 -77.50
N VAL A 260 -11.97 4.05 -77.12
CA VAL A 260 -12.09 5.22 -78.00
C VAL A 260 -10.71 5.84 -78.14
N GLY A 261 -10.31 6.11 -79.38
CA GLY A 261 -9.06 6.79 -79.68
C GLY A 261 -9.04 7.19 -81.15
N GLU A 262 -8.28 8.23 -81.47
CA GLU A 262 -8.08 8.70 -82.84
C GLU A 262 -7.51 7.59 -83.74
N ASN A 263 -6.57 6.80 -83.20
CA ASN A 263 -6.01 5.61 -83.84
C ASN A 263 -5.94 4.46 -82.82
N THR A 264 -6.68 3.37 -83.05
CA THR A 264 -6.63 2.17 -82.19
C THR A 264 -6.02 0.99 -82.94
N LEU A 265 -4.90 0.47 -82.45
CA LEU A 265 -4.21 -0.67 -83.05
C LEU A 265 -4.16 -1.85 -82.08
N ILE A 266 -4.86 -2.93 -82.41
CA ILE A 266 -4.81 -4.19 -81.66
C ILE A 266 -4.02 -5.20 -82.48
N LYS A 267 -2.83 -5.57 -82.00
CA LYS A 267 -1.97 -6.58 -82.64
C LYS A 267 -1.91 -7.85 -81.80
N ALA A 268 -2.04 -9.00 -82.45
CA ALA A 268 -1.78 -10.31 -81.86
C ALA A 268 -0.66 -11.00 -82.64
N ARG A 269 0.25 -11.70 -81.95
CA ARG A 269 1.32 -12.46 -82.60
C ARG A 269 0.78 -13.69 -83.33
N ASP A 270 -0.08 -14.45 -82.66
CA ASP A 270 -0.53 -15.75 -83.17
C ASP A 270 -1.99 -15.71 -83.64
N ARG A 271 -2.93 -15.36 -82.75
CA ARG A 271 -4.36 -15.38 -83.08
C ARG A 271 -5.14 -14.34 -82.31
N MET A 272 -6.04 -13.65 -83.03
CA MET A 272 -7.09 -12.84 -82.44
C MET A 272 -8.43 -13.52 -82.65
N LYS A 273 -9.25 -13.62 -81.60
CA LYS A 273 -10.61 -14.14 -81.68
C LYS A 273 -11.58 -13.06 -81.21
N VAL A 274 -12.35 -12.53 -82.15
CA VAL A 274 -13.45 -11.62 -81.88
C VAL A 274 -14.74 -12.41 -81.98
N LYS A 275 -15.60 -12.29 -80.98
CA LYS A 275 -16.96 -12.81 -80.99
C LYS A 275 -17.91 -11.68 -80.65
N GLY A 276 -18.88 -11.43 -81.52
CA GLY A 276 -19.94 -10.47 -81.28
C GLY A 276 -21.15 -10.85 -82.12
N GLU A 277 -22.34 -10.46 -81.68
CA GLU A 277 -23.58 -10.65 -82.44
C GLU A 277 -23.57 -9.83 -83.73
N ARG A 278 -22.89 -8.67 -83.70
CA ARG A 278 -22.67 -7.80 -84.85
C ARG A 278 -21.24 -7.28 -84.82
N ILE A 279 -20.54 -7.42 -85.94
CA ILE A 279 -19.21 -6.85 -86.14
C ILE A 279 -19.32 -5.96 -87.36
N HIS A 280 -19.24 -4.65 -87.15
CA HIS A 280 -19.20 -3.67 -88.23
C HIS A 280 -17.72 -3.37 -88.50
N LEU A 281 -17.25 -3.81 -89.67
CA LEU A 281 -15.96 -3.42 -90.22
C LEU A 281 -16.27 -2.39 -91.28
N ALA A 282 -15.76 -1.16 -91.09
CA ALA A 282 -15.79 -0.13 -92.11
C ALA A 282 -14.57 -0.30 -93.02
#